data_AF-A0A151RSB2-F1
#
_entry.id   AF-A0A151RSB2-F1
#
_cell.length_a   1.000
_cell.length_b   1.000
_cell.length_c   1.000
_cell.angle_alpha   90.00
_cell.angle_beta   90.00
_cell.angle_gamma   90.00
#
_symmetry.space_group_name_H-M   'P 1'
#
loop_
_entity.id
_entity.type
_entity.pdbx_description
1 polymer ?
#
loop_
_entity_poly.entity_id
_entity_poly.type
_entity_poly.pdbx_seq_one_letter_code
_entity_poly.pdbx_strand_id
1 'polypeptide(L)'
;MELYQKKCLGPIQTSIRQGLVSGTGFGLSLFFLFSVYACSFYAGARLVEHDKTSISDVFRVFFALTMAAVAMSQSGLMTPAASKAKSSVASVFAILDQKSRTDPSDESGMTLQEVKGEIEFHHVIFKYPTRPNVLVFQALSLTIHAGETVALVGESGSGKSTVISLLQRFYEPDSGQITLDGTEIQKQYG
;
A
#
# COMPACT_ATOMS: atom_id res chain seq x y z
N MET A 1 -16.38 19.68 -16.25
CA MET A 1 -16.65 20.45 -15.00
C MET A 1 -17.84 19.92 -14.22
N GLU A 2 -18.98 19.61 -14.87
CA GLU A 2 -20.18 19.08 -14.18
C GLU A 2 -19.96 17.75 -13.44
N LEU A 3 -19.22 16.80 -14.03
CA LEU A 3 -18.92 15.52 -13.38
C LEU A 3 -18.10 15.69 -12.08
N TYR A 4 -17.22 16.70 -12.05
CA TYR A 4 -16.42 17.03 -10.87
C TYR A 4 -17.32 17.63 -9.77
N GLN A 5 -18.16 18.61 -10.10
CA GLN A 5 -19.13 19.18 -9.16
C GLN A 5 -20.05 18.11 -8.58
N LYS A 6 -20.57 17.20 -9.43
CA LYS A 6 -21.42 16.09 -8.97
C LYS A 6 -20.69 15.16 -8.00
N LYS A 7 -19.40 14.90 -8.20
CA LYS A 7 -18.56 14.12 -7.27
C LYS A 7 -18.26 14.87 -5.96
N CYS A 8 -18.23 16.20 -5.96
CA CYS A 8 -17.99 17.01 -4.76
C CYS A 8 -19.22 17.14 -3.84
N LEU A 9 -20.45 16.94 -4.33
CA LEU A 9 -21.66 17.05 -3.52
C LEU A 9 -21.69 16.04 -2.36
N GLY A 10 -21.23 14.81 -2.59
CA GLY A 10 -21.15 13.77 -1.55
C GLY A 10 -20.22 14.15 -0.38
N PRO A 11 -18.95 14.50 -0.65
CA PRO A 11 -18.03 15.03 0.35
C PRO A 11 -18.58 16.26 1.08
N ILE A 12 -19.19 17.22 0.38
CA ILE A 12 -19.75 18.43 1.01
C ILE A 12 -20.84 18.07 2.01
N GLN A 13 -21.80 17.23 1.63
CA GLN A 13 -22.89 16.82 2.52
C GLN A 13 -22.36 16.02 3.72
N THR A 14 -21.35 15.18 3.50
CA THR A 14 -20.67 14.43 4.56
C THR A 14 -19.96 15.37 5.53
N SER A 15 -19.24 16.37 5.02
CA SER A 15 -18.55 17.39 5.84
C SER A 15 -19.51 18.23 6.66
N ILE A 16 -20.68 18.60 6.11
CA ILE A 16 -21.72 19.33 6.85
C ILE A 16 -22.25 18.48 8.01
N ARG A 17 -22.59 17.21 7.75
CA ARG A 17 -23.06 16.28 8.79
C ARG A 17 -21.99 16.04 9.85
N GLN A 18 -20.74 15.84 9.41
CA GLN A 18 -19.61 15.69 10.30
C GLN A 18 -19.41 16.93 11.17
N GLY A 19 -19.49 18.13 10.60
CA GLY A 19 -19.38 19.39 11.32
C GLY A 19 -20.45 19.53 12.41
N LEU A 20 -21.70 19.16 12.13
CA LEU A 20 -22.78 19.19 13.12
C LEU A 20 -22.52 18.19 14.26
N VAL A 21 -22.12 16.96 13.94
CA VAL A 21 -21.84 15.92 14.94
C VAL A 21 -20.60 16.29 15.78
N SER A 22 -19.53 16.78 15.16
CA SER A 22 -18.33 17.19 15.87
C SER A 22 -18.57 18.43 16.73
N GLY A 23 -19.33 19.40 16.23
CA GLY A 23 -19.64 20.64 16.95
C GLY A 23 -20.50 20.37 18.18
N THR A 24 -21.55 19.58 18.05
CA THR A 24 -22.42 19.17 19.17
C THR A 24 -21.63 18.35 20.20
N GLY A 25 -20.81 17.40 19.77
CA GLY A 25 -19.94 16.63 20.65
C GLY A 25 -18.93 17.50 21.41
N PHE A 26 -18.31 18.47 20.74
CA PHE A 26 -17.38 19.40 21.36
C PHE A 26 -18.07 20.31 22.39
N GLY A 27 -19.24 20.85 22.06
CA GLY A 27 -20.03 21.67 22.98
C GLY A 27 -20.47 20.91 24.23
N LEU A 28 -20.97 19.68 24.07
CA LEU A 28 -21.32 18.82 25.19
C LEU A 28 -20.11 18.50 26.08
N SER A 29 -18.96 18.24 25.47
CA SER A 29 -17.71 17.97 26.22
C SER A 29 -17.30 19.17 27.07
N LEU A 30 -17.39 20.39 26.54
CA LEU A 30 -17.13 21.62 27.30
C LEU A 30 -18.13 21.81 28.43
N PHE A 31 -19.42 21.55 28.19
CA PHE A 31 -20.45 21.64 29.24
C PHE A 31 -20.15 20.71 30.41
N PHE A 32 -19.81 19.44 30.14
CA PHE A 32 -19.42 18.49 31.18
C PHE A 32 -18.15 18.92 31.92
N LEU A 33 -17.15 19.45 31.20
CA LEU A 33 -15.91 19.95 31.81
C LEU A 33 -16.21 21.05 32.85
N PHE A 34 -16.95 22.08 32.47
CA PHE A 34 -17.30 23.17 33.38
C PHE A 34 -18.24 22.71 34.50
N SER A 35 -19.12 21.75 34.24
CA SER A 35 -19.99 21.14 35.27
C SER A 35 -19.16 20.41 36.33
N VAL A 36 -18.16 19.62 35.91
CA VAL A 36 -17.24 18.95 36.85
C VAL A 36 -16.45 19.97 37.66
N TYR A 37 -15.99 21.06 37.06
CA TYR A 37 -15.30 22.13 37.78
C TYR A 37 -16.21 22.77 38.82
N ALA A 38 -17.43 23.13 38.44
CA ALA A 38 -18.42 23.71 39.34
C ALA A 38 -18.74 22.77 40.52
N CYS A 39 -18.98 21.48 40.25
CA CYS A 39 -19.21 20.48 41.30
C CYS A 39 -18.01 20.31 42.23
N SER A 40 -16.79 20.31 41.67
CA SER A 40 -15.55 20.17 42.45
C SER A 40 -15.34 21.34 43.39
N PHE A 41 -15.53 22.58 42.92
CA PHE A 41 -15.43 23.76 43.77
C PHE A 41 -16.58 23.86 44.77
N TYR A 42 -17.80 23.47 44.40
CA TYR A 42 -18.93 23.44 45.33
C TYR A 42 -18.68 22.47 46.49
N ALA A 43 -18.23 21.25 46.18
CA ALA A 43 -17.87 20.27 47.19
C ALA A 43 -16.68 20.76 48.04
N GLY A 44 -15.64 21.30 47.41
CA GLY A 44 -14.49 21.89 48.09
C GLY A 44 -14.89 23.01 49.06
N ALA A 45 -15.77 23.92 48.63
CA ALA A 45 -16.27 25.01 49.47
C ALA A 45 -17.04 24.49 50.69
N ARG A 46 -17.88 23.47 50.53
CA ARG A 46 -18.57 22.82 51.67
C ARG A 46 -17.60 22.15 52.64
N LEU A 47 -16.51 21.55 52.15
CA LEU A 47 -15.49 20.95 53.02
C LEU A 47 -14.73 22.01 53.83
N VAL A 48 -14.45 23.17 53.22
CA VAL A 48 -13.84 24.32 53.91
C VAL A 48 -14.79 24.89 54.96
N GLU A 49 -16.09 25.03 54.65
CA GLU A 49 -17.12 25.53 55.57
C GLU A 49 -17.22 24.67 56.84
N HIS A 50 -16.96 23.36 56.74
CA HIS A 50 -16.95 22.42 57.86
C HIS A 50 -15.57 22.25 58.53
N ASP A 51 -14.60 23.14 58.27
CA ASP A 51 -13.23 23.10 58.80
C ASP A 51 -12.48 21.77 58.53
N LYS A 52 -12.87 21.02 57.49
CA LYS A 52 -12.24 19.73 57.15
C LYS A 52 -11.01 19.87 56.25
N THR A 53 -10.84 21.01 55.61
CA THR A 53 -9.74 21.30 54.68
C THR A 53 -9.49 22.80 54.57
N SER A 54 -8.30 23.18 54.08
CA SER A 54 -8.01 24.56 53.71
C SER A 54 -8.38 24.85 52.25
N ILE A 55 -8.62 26.12 51.92
CA ILE A 55 -8.83 26.58 50.53
C ILE A 55 -7.61 26.23 49.66
N SER A 56 -6.40 26.36 50.21
CA SER A 56 -5.14 26.05 49.52
C SER A 56 -5.11 24.59 49.06
N ASP A 57 -5.52 23.66 49.93
CA ASP A 57 -5.51 22.23 49.61
C ASP A 57 -6.53 21.86 48.53
N VAL A 58 -7.70 22.51 48.52
CA VAL A 58 -8.71 22.33 47.46
C VAL A 58 -8.14 22.73 46.10
N PHE A 59 -7.52 23.90 46.00
CA PHE A 59 -6.87 24.34 44.76
C PHE A 59 -5.72 23.42 44.36
N ARG A 60 -4.91 22.96 45.32
CA ARG A 60 -3.80 22.05 45.06
C ARG A 60 -4.26 20.74 44.43
N VAL A 61 -5.31 20.12 44.97
CA VAL A 61 -5.88 18.88 44.43
C VAL A 61 -6.53 19.12 43.07
N PHE A 62 -7.27 20.22 42.90
CA PHE A 62 -7.90 20.58 41.64
C PHE A 62 -6.88 20.75 40.50
N PHE A 63 -5.82 21.52 40.73
CA PHE A 63 -4.77 21.72 39.72
C PHE A 63 -3.99 20.44 39.44
N ALA A 64 -3.69 19.63 40.46
CA ALA A 64 -3.02 18.35 40.26
C ALA A 64 -3.85 17.39 39.37
N LEU A 65 -5.15 17.27 39.64
CA LEU A 65 -6.05 16.39 38.89
C LEU A 65 -6.25 16.87 37.45
N THR A 66 -6.46 18.18 37.25
CA THR A 66 -6.64 18.76 35.91
C THR A 66 -5.38 18.64 35.05
N MET A 67 -4.21 18.92 35.62
CA MET A 67 -2.94 18.75 34.91
C MET A 67 -2.67 17.28 34.54
N ALA A 68 -2.96 16.34 35.44
CA ALA A 68 -2.85 14.91 35.15
C ALA A 68 -3.80 14.47 34.02
N ALA A 69 -5.05 14.93 34.03
CA ALA A 69 -6.02 14.64 32.97
C ALA A 69 -5.58 15.20 31.61
N VAL A 70 -5.05 16.43 31.58
CA VAL A 70 -4.52 17.04 30.34
C VAL A 70 -3.31 16.25 29.82
N ALA A 71 -2.38 15.84 30.69
CA ALA A 71 -1.21 15.05 30.30
C ALA A 71 -1.60 13.70 29.69
N MET A 72 -2.58 13.00 30.27
CA MET A 72 -3.12 11.75 29.72
C MET A 72 -3.78 11.98 28.35
N SER A 73 -4.59 13.04 28.22
CA SER A 73 -5.26 13.39 26.97
C SER A 73 -4.27 13.66 25.84
N GLN A 74 -3.22 14.45 26.09
CA GLN A 74 -2.19 14.76 25.10
C GLN A 74 -1.36 13.53 24.71
N SER A 75 -1.02 12.66 25.67
CA SER A 75 -0.28 11.42 25.40
C SER A 75 -1.05 10.47 24.48
N GLY A 76 -2.38 10.43 24.62
CA GLY A 76 -3.26 9.65 23.74
C GLY A 76 -3.17 10.03 22.26
N LEU A 77 -2.88 11.30 21.95
CA LEU A 77 -2.77 11.83 20.57
C LEU A 77 -1.60 11.23 19.78
N MET A 78 -0.61 10.62 20.44
CA MET A 78 0.52 9.96 19.77
C MET A 78 0.16 8.56 19.24
N THR A 79 -0.90 7.94 19.76
CA THR A 79 -1.30 6.56 19.40
C THR A 79 -1.64 6.39 17.91
N PRO A 80 -2.42 7.30 17.26
CA PRO A 80 -2.71 7.19 15.83
C PRO A 80 -1.48 7.36 14.94
N ALA A 81 -0.51 8.17 15.37
CA ALA A 81 0.74 8.35 14.63
C ALA A 81 1.57 7.05 14.64
N ALA A 82 1.68 6.40 15.81
CA ALA A 82 2.37 5.13 15.96
C ALA A 82 1.69 3.99 15.16
N SER A 83 0.35 3.91 15.18
CA SER A 83 -0.37 2.89 14.42
C SER A 83 -0.23 3.08 12.91
N LYS A 84 -0.28 4.34 12.45
CA LYS A 84 -0.05 4.68 11.03
C LYS A 84 1.37 4.34 10.60
N ALA A 85 2.38 4.69 11.41
CA ALA A 85 3.77 4.35 11.15
C ALA A 85 3.96 2.83 11.00
N LYS A 86 3.38 2.03 11.91
CA LYS A 86 3.43 0.57 11.83
C LYS A 86 2.84 0.04 10.52
N SER A 87 1.68 0.56 10.09
CA SER A 87 1.05 0.15 8.83
C SER A 87 1.91 0.51 7.62
N SER A 88 2.48 1.72 7.58
CA SER A 88 3.30 2.16 6.44
C SER A 88 4.59 1.35 6.34
N VAL A 89 5.24 1.09 7.48
CA VAL A 89 6.45 0.27 7.54
C VAL A 89 6.18 -1.15 7.08
N ALA A 90 5.05 -1.75 7.47
CA ALA A 90 4.66 -3.08 7.01
C ALA A 90 4.51 -3.15 5.48
N SER A 91 3.95 -2.12 4.83
CA SER A 91 3.86 -2.08 3.36
C SER A 91 5.22 -1.95 2.69
N VAL A 92 6.16 -1.21 3.27
CA VAL A 92 7.53 -1.11 2.76
C VAL A 92 8.25 -2.46 2.86
N PHE A 93 8.21 -3.09 4.03
CA PHE A 93 8.82 -4.42 4.22
C PHE A 93 8.17 -5.50 3.34
N ALA A 94 6.86 -5.43 3.11
CA ALA A 94 6.19 -6.35 2.20
C ALA A 94 6.75 -6.30 0.76
N ILE A 95 7.24 -5.13 0.31
CA ILE A 95 7.89 -4.99 -0.99
C ILE A 95 9.36 -5.43 -0.91
N LEU A 96 10.08 -5.04 0.14
CA LEU A 96 11.50 -5.38 0.30
C LEU A 96 11.73 -6.89 0.46
N ASP A 97 10.85 -7.57 1.20
CA ASP A 97 10.93 -9.01 1.45
C ASP A 97 10.31 -9.85 0.32
N GLN A 98 9.71 -9.20 -0.70
CA GLN A 98 9.13 -9.88 -1.84
C GLN A 98 10.23 -10.51 -2.69
N LYS A 99 10.29 -11.84 -2.72
CA LYS A 99 11.16 -12.56 -3.65
C LYS A 99 10.61 -12.47 -5.07
N SER A 100 11.41 -11.89 -5.97
CA SER A 100 11.14 -11.93 -7.41
C SER A 100 11.28 -13.36 -7.95
N ARG A 101 10.44 -13.74 -8.90
CA ARG A 101 10.57 -15.04 -9.59
C ARG A 101 11.79 -15.08 -10.50
N THR A 102 12.11 -13.95 -11.10
CA THR A 102 13.30 -13.73 -11.91
C THR A 102 14.09 -12.64 -11.20
N ASP A 103 15.22 -13.01 -10.61
CA ASP A 103 16.12 -12.06 -9.95
C ASP A 103 17.20 -11.64 -10.95
N PRO A 104 17.21 -10.38 -11.43
CA PRO A 104 18.24 -9.91 -12.35
C PRO A 104 19.63 -9.79 -11.70
N SER A 105 19.73 -9.93 -10.37
CA SER A 105 21.01 -9.92 -9.64
C SER A 105 21.53 -11.32 -9.31
N ASP A 106 20.82 -12.39 -9.72
CA ASP A 106 21.21 -13.77 -9.44
C ASP A 106 22.27 -14.30 -10.43
N GLU A 107 23.54 -14.27 -10.01
CA GLU A 107 24.70 -14.73 -10.78
C GLU A 107 24.78 -16.25 -11.02
N SER A 108 23.77 -17.04 -10.64
CA SER A 108 23.75 -18.48 -10.86
C SER A 108 23.48 -18.91 -12.32
N GLY A 109 23.11 -17.96 -13.19
CA GLY A 109 22.84 -18.22 -14.61
C GLY A 109 24.10 -18.57 -15.42
N MET A 110 23.90 -19.23 -16.56
CA MET A 110 24.97 -19.58 -17.50
C MET A 110 25.21 -18.43 -18.49
N THR A 111 26.46 -18.00 -18.62
CA THR A 111 26.89 -17.08 -19.69
C THR A 111 27.43 -17.89 -20.88
N LEU A 112 26.84 -17.72 -22.06
CA LEU A 112 27.37 -18.32 -23.29
C LEU A 112 28.67 -17.63 -23.70
N GLN A 113 29.71 -18.41 -24.03
CA GLN A 113 30.99 -17.87 -24.51
C GLN A 113 30.88 -17.26 -25.92
N GLU A 114 30.00 -17.83 -26.74
CA GLU A 114 29.73 -17.38 -28.11
C GLU A 114 28.23 -17.51 -28.36
N VAL A 115 27.63 -16.48 -28.97
CA VAL A 115 26.21 -16.44 -29.33
C VAL A 115 26.10 -16.41 -30.85
N LYS A 116 25.52 -17.46 -31.45
CA LYS A 116 25.29 -17.55 -32.89
C LYS A 116 23.98 -16.87 -33.28
N GLY A 117 22.98 -16.91 -32.40
CA GLY A 117 21.70 -16.25 -32.58
C GLY A 117 20.59 -17.17 -33.12
N GLU A 118 20.70 -18.49 -32.92
CA GLU A 118 19.65 -19.45 -33.25
C GLU A 118 18.56 -19.39 -32.16
N ILE A 119 17.32 -19.06 -32.52
CA ILE A 119 16.22 -18.90 -31.56
C ILE A 119 15.09 -19.88 -31.89
N GLU A 120 14.64 -20.64 -30.89
CA GLU A 120 13.52 -21.57 -31.04
C GLU A 120 12.48 -21.40 -29.93
N PHE A 121 11.22 -21.31 -30.34
CA PHE A 121 10.04 -21.40 -29.47
C PHE A 121 9.41 -22.78 -29.70
N HIS A 122 9.19 -23.54 -28.63
CA HIS A 122 8.64 -24.89 -28.68
C HIS A 122 7.32 -24.96 -27.92
N HIS A 123 6.21 -25.03 -28.65
CA HIS A 123 4.85 -25.20 -28.10
C HIS A 123 4.53 -24.21 -26.96
N VAL A 124 4.93 -22.95 -27.12
CA VAL A 124 4.82 -21.94 -26.07
C VAL A 124 3.36 -21.54 -25.83
N ILE A 125 2.92 -21.67 -24.58
CA ILE A 125 1.62 -21.21 -24.10
C ILE A 125 1.88 -20.05 -23.14
N PHE A 126 1.17 -18.94 -23.33
CA PHE A 126 1.39 -17.74 -22.52
C PHE A 126 0.16 -16.87 -22.39
N LYS A 127 -0.03 -16.30 -21.19
CA LYS A 127 -0.94 -15.20 -20.87
C LYS A 127 -0.28 -14.16 -19.97
N TYR A 128 -0.72 -12.91 -20.10
CA TYR A 128 -0.25 -11.86 -19.20
C TYR A 128 -0.87 -12.00 -17.80
N PRO A 129 -0.10 -11.79 -16.72
CA PRO A 129 -0.62 -11.82 -15.34
C PRO A 129 -1.76 -10.81 -15.10
N THR A 130 -1.74 -9.67 -15.80
CA THR A 130 -2.79 -8.63 -15.72
C THR A 130 -4.10 -9.03 -16.40
N ARG A 131 -4.08 -10.07 -17.26
CA ARG A 131 -5.24 -10.61 -17.99
C ARG A 131 -5.21 -12.15 -17.98
N PRO A 132 -5.40 -12.79 -16.81
CA PRO A 132 -5.15 -14.22 -16.65
C PRO A 132 -6.14 -15.13 -17.41
N ASN A 133 -7.24 -14.56 -17.93
CA ASN A 133 -8.29 -15.28 -18.66
C ASN A 133 -8.12 -15.18 -20.19
N VAL A 134 -7.09 -14.51 -20.69
CA VAL A 134 -6.86 -14.31 -22.12
C VAL A 134 -5.53 -14.92 -22.52
N LEU A 135 -5.59 -16.04 -23.25
CA LEU A 135 -4.40 -16.66 -23.83
C LEU A 135 -3.90 -15.84 -25.01
N VAL A 136 -2.62 -15.46 -24.98
CA VAL A 136 -1.94 -14.78 -26.09
C VAL A 136 -1.39 -15.81 -27.07
N PHE A 137 -0.72 -16.85 -26.56
CA PHE A 137 -0.23 -17.97 -27.35
C PHE A 137 -0.83 -19.29 -26.88
N GLN A 138 -1.23 -20.12 -27.85
CA GLN A 138 -1.80 -21.45 -27.65
C GLN A 138 -0.93 -22.46 -28.41
N ALA A 139 0.26 -22.73 -27.88
CA ALA A 139 1.30 -23.57 -28.49
C ALA A 139 2.01 -22.96 -29.71
N LEU A 140 2.56 -21.75 -29.55
CA LEU A 140 3.40 -21.11 -30.56
C LEU A 140 4.70 -21.92 -30.77
N SER A 141 4.99 -22.28 -32.02
CA SER A 141 6.29 -22.81 -32.42
C SER A 141 6.89 -21.95 -33.52
N LEU A 142 8.12 -21.48 -33.32
CA LEU A 142 8.82 -20.54 -34.19
C LEU A 142 10.31 -20.82 -34.15
N THR A 143 10.97 -20.83 -35.30
CA THR A 143 12.42 -21.00 -35.43
C THR A 143 12.96 -19.83 -36.23
N ILE A 144 14.03 -19.21 -35.73
CA ILE A 144 14.74 -18.10 -36.38
C ILE A 144 16.20 -18.53 -36.48
N HIS A 145 16.68 -18.71 -37.71
CA HIS A 145 18.05 -19.19 -37.90
C HIS A 145 19.07 -18.07 -37.69
N ALA A 146 20.26 -18.46 -37.22
CA ALA A 146 21.37 -17.53 -37.02
C ALA A 146 21.67 -16.71 -38.30
N GLY A 147 21.68 -15.38 -38.16
CA GLY A 147 21.94 -14.44 -39.25
C GLY A 147 20.70 -14.09 -40.10
N GLU A 148 19.54 -14.68 -39.85
CA GLU A 148 18.31 -14.31 -40.53
C GLU A 148 17.64 -13.08 -39.93
N THR A 149 16.93 -12.32 -40.77
CA THR A 149 16.04 -11.25 -40.32
C THR A 149 14.60 -11.67 -40.56
N VAL A 150 13.85 -11.87 -39.48
CA VAL A 150 12.43 -12.27 -39.53
C VAL A 150 11.53 -11.10 -39.16
N ALA A 151 10.47 -10.90 -39.93
CA ALA A 151 9.44 -9.90 -39.66
C ALA A 151 8.17 -10.56 -39.12
N LEU A 152 7.72 -10.17 -37.93
CA LEU A 152 6.46 -10.62 -37.35
C LEU A 152 5.32 -9.69 -37.79
N VAL A 153 4.41 -10.19 -38.63
CA VAL A 153 3.24 -9.44 -39.13
C VAL A 153 1.94 -10.04 -38.61
N GLY A 154 0.92 -9.20 -38.45
CA GLY A 154 -0.40 -9.62 -37.98
C GLY A 154 -1.22 -8.47 -37.38
N GLU A 155 -2.48 -8.73 -37.09
CA GLU A 155 -3.42 -7.75 -36.53
C GLU A 155 -3.01 -7.20 -35.16
N SER A 156 -3.56 -6.05 -34.76
CA SER A 156 -3.33 -5.52 -33.42
C SER A 156 -3.75 -6.54 -32.35
N GLY A 157 -2.90 -6.80 -31.37
CA GLY A 157 -3.14 -7.79 -30.33
C GLY A 157 -2.74 -9.23 -30.65
N SER A 158 -2.20 -9.52 -31.85
CA SER A 158 -1.79 -10.88 -32.25
C SER A 158 -0.55 -11.45 -31.52
N GLY A 159 -0.02 -10.76 -30.50
CA GLY A 159 1.11 -11.24 -29.71
C GLY A 159 2.52 -10.88 -30.23
N LYS A 160 2.67 -10.12 -31.33
CA LYS A 160 4.00 -9.73 -31.88
C LYS A 160 4.99 -9.20 -30.84
N SER A 161 4.61 -8.16 -30.09
CA SER A 161 5.43 -7.59 -29.02
C SER A 161 5.63 -8.54 -27.83
N THR A 162 4.75 -9.53 -27.70
CA THR A 162 4.83 -10.56 -26.65
C THR A 162 5.96 -11.55 -26.96
N VAL A 163 6.19 -11.89 -28.23
CA VAL A 163 7.36 -12.70 -28.64
C VAL A 163 8.66 -12.05 -28.17
N ILE A 164 8.80 -10.74 -28.41
CA ILE A 164 9.99 -9.97 -27.98
C ILE A 164 10.10 -9.95 -26.44
N SER A 165 8.98 -9.75 -25.74
CA SER A 165 8.96 -9.71 -24.27
C SER A 165 9.36 -11.05 -23.64
N LEU A 166 8.98 -12.17 -24.26
CA LEU A 166 9.37 -13.52 -23.82
C LEU A 166 10.83 -13.81 -24.15
N LEU A 167 11.31 -13.40 -25.33
CA LEU A 167 12.71 -13.57 -25.73
C LEU A 167 13.67 -12.79 -24.81
N GLN A 168 13.28 -11.58 -24.40
CA GLN A 168 14.01 -10.76 -23.43
C GLN A 168 13.79 -11.21 -21.98
N ARG A 169 13.05 -12.31 -21.76
CA ARG A 169 12.73 -12.87 -20.44
C ARG A 169 12.07 -11.87 -19.47
N PHE A 170 11.32 -10.88 -19.96
CA PHE A 170 10.48 -10.03 -19.11
C PHE A 170 9.28 -10.79 -18.54
N TYR A 171 8.91 -11.89 -19.19
CA TYR A 171 7.93 -12.84 -18.71
C TYR A 171 8.43 -14.26 -18.97
N GLU A 172 8.00 -15.19 -18.12
CA GLU A 172 8.18 -16.61 -18.34
C GLU A 172 6.92 -17.20 -19.01
N PRO A 173 7.07 -18.13 -19.97
CA PRO A 173 5.93 -18.82 -20.55
C PRO A 173 5.20 -19.67 -19.49
N ASP A 174 3.88 -19.85 -19.63
CA ASP A 174 3.12 -20.73 -18.74
C ASP A 174 3.46 -22.22 -19.00
N SER A 175 3.79 -22.55 -20.25
CA SER A 175 4.23 -23.88 -20.70
C SER A 175 5.01 -23.78 -22.01
N GLY A 176 5.79 -24.83 -22.32
CA GLY A 176 6.72 -24.85 -23.46
C GLY A 176 8.09 -24.31 -23.07
N GLN A 177 8.99 -24.20 -24.05
CA GLN A 177 10.37 -23.73 -23.83
C GLN A 177 10.81 -22.78 -24.94
N ILE A 178 11.72 -21.87 -24.59
CA ILE A 178 12.38 -20.95 -25.51
C ILE A 178 13.88 -21.15 -25.35
N THR A 179 14.58 -21.35 -26.46
CA THR A 179 16.02 -21.61 -26.47
C THR A 179 16.76 -20.60 -27.33
N LEU A 180 17.95 -20.20 -26.88
CA LEU A 180 18.95 -19.47 -27.63
C LEU A 180 20.19 -20.37 -27.79
N ASP A 181 20.58 -20.66 -29.03
CA ASP A 181 21.69 -21.55 -29.38
C ASP A 181 21.60 -22.94 -28.71
N GLY A 182 20.37 -23.50 -28.67
CA GLY A 182 20.07 -24.79 -28.04
C GLY A 182 20.03 -24.77 -26.51
N THR A 183 20.28 -23.64 -25.87
CA THR A 183 20.23 -23.47 -24.41
C THR A 183 18.94 -22.76 -24.02
N GLU A 184 18.20 -23.29 -23.04
CA GLU A 184 17.00 -22.62 -22.53
C GLU A 184 17.34 -21.26 -21.92
N ILE A 185 16.59 -20.22 -22.31
CA ILE A 185 16.80 -18.85 -21.81
C ILE A 185 16.59 -18.72 -20.29
N GLN A 186 15.91 -19.69 -19.67
CA GLN A 186 15.72 -19.75 -18.21
C GLN A 186 17.02 -20.09 -17.46
N LYS A 187 17.91 -20.83 -18.12
CA LYS A 187 19.22 -21.26 -17.57
C LYS A 187 20.32 -20.25 -17.84
N GLN A 188 20.06 -19.22 -18.65
CA GLN A 188 21.02 -18.17 -18.98
C GLN A 188 20.96 -17.00 -17.99
N TYR A 189 22.11 -16.39 -17.75
CA TYR A 189 22.23 -15.12 -17.03
C TYR A 189 21.78 -13.96 -17.94
N GLY A 190 21.13 -12.95 -17.37
CA GLY A 190 20.65 -11.75 -18.06
C GLY A 190 21.74 -10.69 -18.23
#